data_AF-A0A257KLB0-F1
#
_entry.id   AF-A0A257KLB0-F1
#
_cell.length_a   1.000
_cell.length_b   1.000
_cell.length_c   1.000
_cell.angle_alpha   90.00
_cell.angle_beta   90.00
_cell.angle_gamma   90.00
#
_symmetry.space_group_name_H-M   'P 1'
#
loop_
_entity.id
_entity.type
_entity.pdbx_description
1 polymer ?
#
loop_
_entity_poly.entity_id
_entity_poly.type
_entity_poly.pdbx_seq_one_letter_code
_entity_poly.pdbx_strand_id
1 'polypeptide(L)'
;MSDPHDELAGTEQPFVSHLVELRDRLVRALIAVGVVFGVLCLWPGPAGLYDLLAAPLVANLPKGTTLIATNVISPFIVPLKITMMAAFLVALPVVLYQV
;
A
#
# COMPACT_ATOMS: atom_id res chain seq x y z
N MET A 1 43.95 12.81 32.12
CA MET A 1 42.60 12.82 31.51
C MET A 1 42.33 11.42 31.04
N SER A 2 41.42 10.71 31.68
CA SER A 2 40.96 9.37 31.27
C SER A 2 39.96 9.55 30.13
N ASP A 3 40.34 9.15 28.91
CA ASP A 3 39.42 9.05 27.79
C ASP A 3 38.33 8.03 28.13
N PRO A 4 37.03 8.39 28.03
CA PRO A 4 35.97 7.41 28.16
C PRO A 4 36.07 6.48 26.95
N HIS A 5 36.30 5.19 27.21
CA HIS A 5 36.19 4.15 26.20
C HIS A 5 34.85 4.30 25.47
N ASP A 6 34.92 4.58 24.18
CA ASP A 6 33.79 4.57 23.25
C ASP A 6 33.30 3.12 23.09
N GLU A 7 32.39 2.71 23.99
CA GLU A 7 31.80 1.36 24.01
C GLU A 7 30.89 1.08 22.80
N LEU A 8 30.71 2.05 21.89
CA LEU A 8 29.83 1.96 20.72
C LEU A 8 30.56 1.75 19.39
N ALA A 9 31.88 1.93 19.33
CA ALA A 9 32.66 1.81 18.08
C ALA A 9 32.57 0.42 17.42
N GLY A 10 32.21 -0.64 18.16
CA GLY A 10 31.99 -1.99 17.62
C GLY A 10 30.52 -2.33 17.35
N THR A 11 29.56 -1.59 17.91
CA THR A 11 28.11 -1.85 17.83
C THR A 11 27.38 -0.93 16.85
N GLU A 12 27.92 0.24 16.48
CA GLU A 12 27.31 1.10 15.45
C GLU A 12 27.29 0.46 14.06
N GLN A 13 28.35 -0.25 13.70
CA GLN A 13 28.48 -0.89 12.41
C GLN A 13 27.39 -1.96 12.14
N PRO A 14 27.03 -2.84 13.10
CA PRO A 14 25.91 -3.75 12.92
C PRO A 14 24.54 -3.05 12.89
N PHE A 15 24.29 -1.99 13.66
CA PHE A 15 23.00 -1.26 13.61
C PHE A 15 22.77 -0.56 12.27
N VAL A 16 23.80 0.09 11.72
CA VAL A 16 23.72 0.74 10.40
C VAL A 16 23.46 -0.30 9.32
N SER A 17 24.10 -1.47 9.39
CA SER A 17 23.88 -2.54 8.41
C SER A 17 22.44 -3.07 8.41
N HIS A 18 21.83 -3.26 9.58
CA HIS A 18 20.42 -3.66 9.72
C HIS A 18 19.46 -2.60 9.15
N LEU A 19 19.73 -1.31 9.40
CA LEU A 19 18.90 -0.22 8.85
C LEU A 19 18.99 -0.14 7.33
N VAL A 20 20.17 -0.37 6.76
CA VAL A 20 20.37 -0.40 5.30
C VAL A 20 19.62 -1.58 4.69
N GLU A 21 19.66 -2.74 5.32
CA GLU A 21 18.91 -3.91 4.88
C GLU A 21 17.39 -3.67 4.92
N LEU A 22 16.87 -3.10 6.01
CA LEU A 22 15.46 -2.72 6.14
C LEU A 22 15.04 -1.70 5.07
N ARG A 23 15.88 -0.71 4.78
CA ARG A 23 15.63 0.26 3.71
C ARG A 23 15.50 -0.44 2.36
N ASP A 24 16.45 -1.31 2.02
CA ASP A 24 16.47 -1.99 0.73
C ASP A 24 15.27 -2.92 0.56
N ARG A 25 14.88 -3.63 1.62
CA ARG A 25 13.65 -4.43 1.70
C ARG A 25 12.39 -3.58 1.49
N LEU A 26 12.30 -2.45 2.19
CA LEU A 26 11.17 -1.52 2.09
C LEU A 26 11.03 -0.96 0.66
N VAL A 27 12.14 -0.56 0.04
CA VAL A 27 12.13 -0.04 -1.34
C VAL A 27 11.62 -1.10 -2.31
N ARG A 28 12.08 -2.36 -2.18
CA ARG A 28 11.60 -3.46 -3.02
C ARG A 28 10.11 -3.74 -2.82
N ALA A 29 9.63 -3.71 -1.57
CA ALA A 29 8.21 -3.86 -1.26
C ALA A 29 7.36 -2.75 -1.88
N LEU A 30 7.81 -1.49 -1.79
CA LEU A 30 7.14 -0.33 -2.40
C LEU A 30 7.10 -0.42 -3.93
N ILE A 31 8.20 -0.86 -4.56
CA ILE A 31 8.24 -1.08 -6.01
C ILE A 31 7.24 -2.17 -6.41
N ALA A 32 7.16 -3.28 -5.67
CA ALA A 32 6.21 -4.35 -5.95
C ALA A 32 4.76 -3.85 -5.89
N VAL A 33 4.39 -3.11 -4.85
CA VAL A 33 3.06 -2.48 -4.73
C VAL A 33 2.82 -1.50 -5.88
N GLY A 34 3.80 -0.66 -6.21
CA GLY A 34 3.71 0.32 -7.30
C GLY A 34 3.50 -0.31 -8.67
N VAL A 35 4.18 -1.42 -8.96
CA VAL A 35 4.01 -2.18 -10.21
C VAL A 35 2.60 -2.75 -10.30
N VAL A 36 2.14 -3.44 -9.26
CA VAL A 36 0.79 -4.01 -9.23
C VAL A 36 -0.27 -2.92 -9.32
N PHE A 37 -0.07 -1.80 -8.62
CA PHE A 37 -0.96 -0.63 -8.70
C PHE A 37 -1.03 -0.06 -10.11
N GLY A 38 0.11 0.07 -10.79
CA GLY A 38 0.17 0.50 -12.18
C GLY A 38 -0.60 -0.43 -13.11
N VAL A 39 -0.43 -1.75 -12.95
CA VAL A 39 -1.18 -2.76 -13.72
C VAL A 39 -2.68 -2.64 -13.50
N LEU A 40 -3.13 -2.57 -12.23
CA LEU A 40 -4.55 -2.42 -11.90
C LEU A 40 -5.14 -1.08 -12.39
N CYS A 41 -4.33 -0.02 -12.43
CA CYS A 41 -4.74 1.26 -13.02
C CYS A 41 -4.98 1.18 -14.53
N LEU A 42 -4.25 0.32 -15.25
CA LEU A 42 -4.44 0.12 -16.69
C LEU A 42 -5.67 -0.74 -16.98
N TRP A 43 -5.82 -1.85 -16.26
CA TRP A 43 -6.97 -2.75 -16.39
C TRP A 43 -7.21 -3.54 -15.11
N PRO A 44 -8.43 -3.57 -14.54
CA PRO A 44 -9.69 -2.98 -15.04
C PRO A 44 -9.82 -1.46 -14.83
N GLY A 45 -8.81 -0.82 -14.24
CA GLY A 45 -8.82 0.60 -13.90
C GLY A 45 -9.56 0.90 -12.59
N PRO A 46 -9.33 2.07 -11.96
CA PRO A 46 -9.90 2.36 -10.65
C PRO A 46 -11.43 2.37 -10.61
N ALA A 47 -12.06 2.93 -11.64
CA ALA A 47 -13.53 2.96 -11.75
C ALA A 47 -14.10 1.55 -11.90
N GLY A 48 -13.53 0.71 -12.78
CA GLY A 48 -14.00 -0.66 -12.98
C GLY A 48 -13.84 -1.53 -11.71
N LEU A 49 -12.76 -1.32 -10.97
CA LEU A 49 -12.53 -2.02 -9.70
C LEU A 49 -13.51 -1.56 -8.61
N TYR A 50 -13.83 -0.27 -8.57
CA TYR A 50 -14.89 0.27 -7.71
C TYR A 50 -16.27 -0.30 -8.07
N ASP A 51 -16.65 -0.29 -9.35
CA ASP A 51 -17.95 -0.77 -9.81
C ASP A 51 -18.15 -2.26 -9.49
N LEU A 52 -17.09 -3.06 -9.65
CA LEU A 52 -17.09 -4.47 -9.27
C LEU A 52 -17.40 -4.68 -7.78
N LEU A 53 -16.79 -3.88 -6.91
CA LEU A 53 -17.01 -3.96 -5.47
C LEU A 53 -18.33 -3.31 -5.03
N ALA A 54 -18.82 -2.31 -5.77
CA ALA A 54 -20.08 -1.63 -5.50
C ALA A 54 -21.30 -2.44 -5.96
N ALA A 55 -21.15 -3.32 -6.96
CA ALA A 55 -22.23 -4.16 -7.48
C ALA A 55 -23.04 -4.92 -6.40
N PRO A 56 -22.42 -5.65 -5.45
CA PRO A 56 -23.17 -6.32 -4.38
C PRO A 56 -23.86 -5.35 -3.42
N LEU A 57 -23.27 -4.18 -3.15
CA LEU A 57 -23.89 -3.15 -2.31
C LEU A 57 -25.15 -2.61 -2.98
N VAL A 58 -25.08 -2.32 -4.28
CA VAL A 58 -26.23 -1.82 -5.05
C VAL A 58 -27.36 -2.86 -5.14
N ALA A 59 -27.02 -4.15 -5.28
CA ALA A 59 -28.00 -5.22 -5.33
C ALA A 59 -28.80 -5.40 -4.02
N ASN A 60 -28.23 -4.98 -2.88
CA ASN A 60 -28.85 -5.08 -1.56
C ASN A 60 -29.48 -3.77 -1.07
N LEU A 61 -29.50 -2.73 -1.92
CA LEU A 61 -30.15 -1.47 -1.58
C LEU A 61 -31.70 -1.62 -1.57
N PRO A 62 -32.40 -0.99 -0.61
CA PRO A 62 -33.85 -0.86 -0.66
C PRO A 62 -34.31 -0.26 -1.98
N LYS A 63 -35.43 -0.77 -2.52
CA LYS A 63 -36.00 -0.29 -3.79
C LYS A 63 -36.17 1.23 -3.74
N GLY A 64 -35.58 1.93 -4.71
CA GLY A 64 -35.63 3.39 -4.82
C GLY A 64 -34.49 4.15 -4.14
N THR A 65 -33.51 3.46 -3.56
CA THR A 65 -32.30 4.09 -3.01
C THR A 65 -31.11 3.95 -3.96
N THR A 66 -30.23 4.95 -3.96
CA THR A 66 -29.04 4.99 -4.82
C THR A 66 -27.80 5.27 -3.97
N LEU A 67 -26.65 4.78 -4.42
CA LEU A 67 -25.38 5.07 -3.79
C LEU A 67 -25.01 6.55 -4.06
N ILE A 68 -24.76 7.32 -3.00
CA ILE A 68 -24.42 8.75 -3.10
C ILE A 68 -22.99 9.02 -2.63
N ALA A 69 -22.31 9.91 -3.35
CA ALA A 69 -21.04 10.49 -2.96
C ALA A 69 -21.28 11.59 -1.91
N THR A 70 -20.95 11.33 -0.63
CA THR A 70 -21.16 12.31 0.47
C THR A 70 -20.19 13.48 0.44
N ASN A 71 -19.06 13.34 -0.26
CA ASN A 71 -18.04 14.36 -0.40
C ASN A 71 -17.75 14.62 -1.88
N VAL A 72 -17.52 15.88 -2.23
CA VAL A 72 -17.24 16.36 -3.60
C VAL A 72 -16.06 15.62 -4.25
N ILE A 73 -15.05 15.25 -3.46
CA ILE A 73 -13.83 14.58 -3.96
C ILE A 73 -13.96 13.05 -3.95
N SER A 74 -15.01 12.50 -3.36
CA SER A 74 -15.17 11.04 -3.22
C SER A 74 -15.22 10.26 -4.54
N PRO A 75 -15.82 10.77 -5.65
CA PRO A 75 -15.80 10.06 -6.92
C PRO A 75 -14.39 9.80 -7.47
N PHE A 76 -13.41 10.61 -7.06
CA PHE A 76 -12.01 10.42 -7.43
C PHE A 76 -11.23 9.59 -6.42
N ILE A 77 -11.36 9.93 -5.13
CA ILE A 77 -10.55 9.33 -4.06
C ILE A 77 -10.96 7.90 -3.74
N VAL A 78 -12.25 7.57 -3.79
CA VAL A 78 -12.74 6.23 -3.42
C VAL A 78 -12.23 5.15 -4.38
N PRO A 79 -12.37 5.30 -5.72
CA PRO A 79 -11.81 4.34 -6.67
C PRO A 79 -10.29 4.20 -6.55
N LEU A 80 -9.58 5.31 -6.35
CA LEU A 80 -8.13 5.33 -6.17
C LEU A 80 -7.69 4.56 -4.91
N LYS A 81 -8.35 4.81 -3.78
CA LYS A 81 -8.07 4.11 -2.50
C LYS A 81 -8.31 2.61 -2.61
N ILE A 82 -9.39 2.21 -3.28
CA ILE A 82 -9.70 0.80 -3.53
C ILE A 82 -8.61 0.15 -4.38
N THR A 83 -8.17 0.82 -5.44
CA THR A 83 -7.10 0.30 -6.32
C THR A 83 -5.80 0.14 -5.57
N MET A 84 -5.43 1.12 -4.74
CA MET A 84 -4.25 1.06 -3.87
C MET A 84 -4.34 -0.11 -2.88
N MET A 85 -5.50 -0.30 -2.25
CA MET A 85 -5.71 -1.40 -1.30
C MET A 85 -5.63 -2.76 -2.00
N ALA A 86 -6.28 -2.91 -3.16
CA ALA A 86 -6.21 -4.11 -3.98
C ALA A 86 -4.78 -4.42 -4.44
N ALA A 87 -4.04 -3.39 -4.86
CA ALA A 87 -2.65 -3.53 -5.26
C ALA A 87 -1.76 -4.01 -4.11
N PHE A 88 -1.95 -3.43 -2.92
CA PHE A 88 -1.26 -3.87 -1.71
C PHE A 88 -1.58 -5.34 -1.38
N LEU A 89 -2.87 -5.72 -1.41
CA LEU A 89 -3.30 -7.10 -1.15
C LEU A 89 -2.71 -8.10 -2.15
N VAL A 90 -2.67 -7.76 -3.44
CA VAL A 90 -2.07 -8.61 -4.47
C VAL A 90 -0.54 -8.68 -4.33
N ALA A 91 0.10 -7.59 -3.91
CA ALA A 91 1.54 -7.53 -3.66
C ALA A 91 1.96 -8.17 -2.31
N LEU A 92 1.01 -8.56 -1.45
CA LEU A 92 1.28 -9.10 -0.11
C LEU A 92 2.35 -10.21 -0.09
N PRO A 93 2.35 -11.21 -1.00
CA PRO A 93 3.38 -12.25 -0.97
C PRO A 93 4.80 -11.70 -1.10
N VAL A 94 4.98 -10.66 -1.92
CA VAL A 94 6.29 -10.00 -2.11
C VAL A 94 6.60 -9.11 -0.92
N VAL A 95 5.62 -8.35 -0.42
CA VAL A 95 5.79 -7.49 0.76
C VAL A 95 6.21 -8.33 1.97
N LEU A 96 5.48 -9.41 2.24
CA LEU A 96 5.76 -10.32 3.36
C LEU A 96 7.09 -11.06 3.21
N TYR A 97 7.55 -11.32 1.98
CA TYR A 97 8.87 -11.91 1.75
C TYR A 97 10.03 -10.93 2.07
N GLN A 98 9.79 -9.62 1.95
CA GLN A 98 10.81 -8.60 2.25
C GLN A 98 10.85 -8.20 3.73
N VAL A 99 9.77 -8.43 4.49
CA VAL A 99 9.72 -8.20 5.94
C VAL A 99 10.49 -9.29 6.66
#